data_AF-A0A845BHS0-F1
#
_entry.id   AF-A0A845BHS0-F1
#
_cell.length_a   1.000
_cell.length_b   1.000
_cell.length_c   1.000
_cell.angle_alpha   90.00
_cell.angle_beta   90.00
_cell.angle_gamma   90.00
#
_symmetry.space_group_name_H-M   'P 1'
#
loop_
_entity.id
_entity.type
_entity.pdbx_description
1 polymer ?
#
loop_
_entity_poly.entity_id
_entity_poly.type
_entity_poly.pdbx_seq_one_letter_code
_entity_poly.pdbx_strand_id
1 'polypeptide(L)'
;MWRERRCRYDATLVARGDFLGARGVRLRRHGRAGGAAARGGQAAARAARPAGKEAGVKLSRKRRRLWIVVLAGLGLGTATALALTAFQDNLVFFLAPSDIAARHPGPERAFRLGGLVEAGSLQRDQTPDGKPEARFRVTDGPAAIPVTYVGVLPDLFREGQGVVALGKLGPDGLFRASEVLARHDETYMPPEVADALKRTGHWDPAKGAPPPAASWNTLEPAAASAAPAKPARPGT
;
A
#
# COMPACT_ATOMS: atom_id res chain seq x y z
N MET A 1 13.02 -8.55 37.95
CA MET A 1 13.83 -9.03 36.80
C MET A 1 12.96 -8.91 35.57
N TRP A 2 13.50 -8.36 34.47
CA TRP A 2 12.83 -7.94 33.22
C TRP A 2 12.10 -6.59 33.24
N ARG A 3 12.84 -5.58 32.76
CA ARG A 3 12.48 -4.17 32.58
C ARG A 3 11.65 -3.96 31.32
N GLU A 4 10.63 -3.13 31.46
CA GLU A 4 9.97 -2.39 30.38
C GLU A 4 10.98 -1.62 29.52
N ARG A 5 10.89 -1.78 28.20
CA ARG A 5 11.41 -0.81 27.24
C ARG A 5 10.29 -0.38 26.32
N ARG A 6 9.70 0.77 26.67
CA ARG A 6 8.90 1.61 25.77
C ARG A 6 9.82 2.07 24.64
N CYS A 7 9.54 1.67 23.42
CA CYS A 7 10.06 2.36 22.25
C CYS A 7 9.28 3.67 22.10
N ARG A 8 9.85 4.76 22.61
CA ARG A 8 9.52 6.11 22.13
C ARG A 8 10.27 6.30 20.82
N TYR A 9 9.53 6.44 19.73
CA TYR A 9 10.02 7.10 18.54
C TYR A 9 10.00 8.60 18.83
N ASP A 10 11.17 9.19 19.08
CA ASP A 10 11.32 10.64 19.14
C ASP A 10 11.65 11.14 17.74
N ALA A 11 10.71 11.88 17.20
CA ALA A 11 10.80 12.56 15.93
C ALA A 11 11.39 13.94 16.16
N THR A 12 12.71 14.11 16.02
CA THR A 12 13.33 15.43 15.79
C THR A 12 14.76 15.28 15.28
N LEU A 13 14.96 15.32 13.95
CA LEU A 13 16.28 15.65 13.41
C LEU A 13 16.16 16.44 12.11
N VAL A 14 15.80 17.71 12.27
CA VAL A 14 16.05 18.76 11.28
C VAL A 14 16.70 19.93 12.01
N ALA A 15 17.81 20.38 11.41
CA ALA A 15 18.43 21.70 11.52
C ALA A 15 19.65 21.85 12.46
N ARG A 16 20.70 22.35 11.77
CA ARG A 16 21.77 23.25 12.23
C ARG A 16 23.02 22.62 12.85
N GLY A 17 23.92 22.23 11.95
CA GLY A 17 25.35 22.41 12.19
C GLY A 17 25.73 23.86 11.89
N ASP A 18 26.20 24.58 12.92
CA ASP A 18 26.96 25.81 12.76
C ASP A 18 28.35 25.63 13.38
N PHE A 19 29.31 26.06 12.59
CA PHE A 19 30.71 25.69 12.59
C PHE A 19 31.53 26.53 13.57
N LEU A 20 32.57 25.92 14.12
CA LEU A 20 33.45 26.45 15.16
C LEU A 20 34.09 27.81 14.80
N GLY A 21 33.94 28.77 15.71
CA GLY A 21 34.78 29.96 15.80
C GLY A 21 36.00 29.69 16.67
N ALA A 22 37.16 29.48 16.04
CA ALA A 22 38.46 29.45 16.71
C ALA A 22 39.01 30.88 16.86
N ARG A 23 39.18 31.35 18.10
CA ARG A 23 39.93 32.57 18.42
C ARG A 23 40.93 32.32 19.55
N GLY A 24 42.20 32.43 19.17
CA GLY A 24 43.20 33.23 19.88
C GLY A 24 43.75 32.69 21.20
N VAL A 25 44.88 31.99 21.13
CA VAL A 25 45.87 32.02 22.21
C VAL A 25 47.19 32.55 21.65
N ARG A 26 47.61 33.65 22.27
CA ARG A 26 48.75 34.49 21.97
C ARG A 26 49.88 34.05 22.89
N LEU A 27 51.05 33.68 22.34
CA LEU A 27 52.28 33.63 23.12
C LEU A 27 53.41 34.33 22.36
N ARG A 28 53.74 35.53 22.88
CA ARG A 28 54.99 36.23 22.61
C ARG A 28 56.12 35.46 23.28
N ARG A 29 57.20 35.21 22.55
CA ARG A 29 58.55 35.20 23.13
C ARG A 29 59.48 36.01 22.24
N HIS A 30 59.98 37.10 22.82
CA HIS A 30 61.14 37.82 22.34
C HIS A 30 62.39 36.96 22.58
N GLY A 31 63.20 36.78 21.54
CA GLY A 31 64.51 36.15 21.61
C GLY A 31 65.39 36.78 20.54
N ARG A 32 66.34 37.58 21.02
CA ARG A 32 67.26 38.46 20.30
C ARG A 32 68.52 37.70 19.86
N ALA A 33 69.02 38.02 18.67
CA ALA A 33 70.39 37.86 18.10
C ALA A 33 70.23 37.34 16.66
N GLY A 34 70.75 37.97 15.61
CA GLY A 34 72.02 38.66 15.47
C GLY A 34 72.85 37.90 14.44
N GLY A 35 73.38 38.57 13.43
CA GLY A 35 74.42 38.00 12.55
C GLY A 35 74.01 37.82 11.10
N ALA A 36 74.27 38.86 10.31
CA ALA A 36 74.50 38.75 8.88
C ALA A 36 75.78 37.93 8.60
N ALA A 37 75.76 37.07 7.58
CA ALA A 37 76.89 36.89 6.66
C ALA A 37 76.53 35.90 5.53
N ALA A 38 76.92 36.31 4.34
CA ALA A 38 76.76 35.63 3.07
C ALA A 38 77.26 34.18 3.04
N ARG A 39 76.57 33.33 2.24
CA ARG A 39 77.18 32.54 1.15
C ARG A 39 76.16 31.60 0.50
N GLY A 40 76.37 31.35 -0.80
CA GLY A 40 75.89 30.13 -1.46
C GLY A 40 74.69 30.36 -2.37
N GLY A 41 74.93 30.36 -3.68
CA GLY A 41 73.89 30.50 -4.69
C GLY A 41 73.14 29.21 -5.01
N GLN A 42 72.33 29.35 -6.06
CA GLN A 42 71.62 28.32 -6.85
C GLN A 42 70.27 27.83 -6.29
N ALA A 43 69.19 28.35 -6.88
CA ALA A 43 68.03 27.61 -7.40
C ALA A 43 67.13 28.63 -8.12
N ALA A 44 67.22 28.77 -9.43
CA ALA A 44 66.44 27.98 -10.39
C ALA A 44 64.92 28.02 -10.11
N ALA A 45 64.20 28.48 -11.13
CA ALA A 45 62.75 28.42 -11.28
C ALA A 45 61.91 29.32 -10.34
N ARG A 46 61.79 30.60 -10.72
CA ARG A 46 60.51 31.31 -10.57
C ARG A 46 59.46 30.54 -11.37
N ALA A 47 58.82 29.56 -10.74
CA ALA A 47 57.60 28.97 -11.26
C ALA A 47 56.54 30.08 -11.31
N ALA A 48 56.35 30.62 -12.51
CA ALA A 48 55.21 31.46 -12.83
C ALA A 48 53.95 30.70 -12.41
N ARG A 49 53.26 31.18 -11.37
CA ARG A 49 51.90 30.74 -11.08
C ARG A 49 51.08 31.08 -12.32
N PRO A 50 50.49 30.10 -13.04
CA PRO A 50 49.46 30.45 -14.01
C PRO A 50 48.30 31.01 -13.19
N ALA A 51 48.09 32.33 -13.29
CA ALA A 51 46.87 32.96 -12.83
C ALA A 51 45.73 32.33 -13.62
N GLY A 52 45.09 31.32 -13.04
CA GLY A 52 43.84 30.77 -13.54
C GLY A 52 42.85 31.93 -13.63
N LYS A 53 42.58 32.39 -14.85
CA LYS A 53 41.46 33.27 -15.12
C LYS A 53 40.21 32.48 -14.81
N GLU A 54 39.73 32.60 -13.57
CA GLU A 54 38.34 32.33 -13.21
C GLU A 54 37.47 33.27 -14.06
N ALA A 55 37.18 32.85 -15.29
CA ALA A 55 36.29 33.55 -16.19
C ALA A 55 34.86 33.35 -15.66
N GLY A 56 34.54 34.08 -14.58
CA GLY A 56 33.19 34.18 -14.06
C GLY A 56 32.31 34.72 -15.17
N VAL A 57 31.45 33.86 -15.72
CA VAL A 57 30.51 34.21 -16.79
C VAL A 57 29.65 35.37 -16.28
N LYS A 58 29.92 36.60 -16.75
CA LYS A 58 29.14 37.79 -16.42
C LYS A 58 27.80 37.73 -17.15
N LEU A 59 26.85 36.98 -16.61
CA LEU A 59 25.48 36.93 -17.11
C LEU A 59 24.77 38.26 -16.79
N SER A 60 24.17 38.90 -17.80
CA SER A 60 23.28 40.04 -17.60
C SER A 60 22.17 39.70 -16.60
N ARG A 61 21.76 40.65 -15.73
CA ARG A 61 20.75 40.42 -14.68
C ARG A 61 19.46 39.80 -15.22
N LYS A 62 19.08 40.16 -16.46
CA LYS A 62 17.92 39.59 -17.18
C LYS A 62 18.14 38.11 -17.54
N ARG A 63 19.32 37.77 -18.06
CA ARG A 63 19.72 36.38 -18.37
C ARG A 63 19.84 35.53 -17.10
N ARG A 64 20.39 36.08 -16.00
CA ARG A 64 20.48 35.36 -14.71
C ARG A 64 19.09 35.01 -14.16
N ARG A 65 18.13 35.94 -14.21
CA ARG A 65 16.74 35.69 -13.81
C ARG A 65 16.08 34.62 -14.70
N LEU A 66 16.28 34.70 -16.02
CA LEU A 66 15.77 33.69 -16.96
C LEU A 66 16.34 32.29 -16.63
N TRP A 67 17.66 32.18 -16.40
CA TRP A 67 18.28 30.90 -16.04
C TRP A 67 17.74 30.34 -14.72
N ILE A 68 17.50 31.19 -13.71
CA ILE A 68 16.88 30.73 -12.45
C ILE A 68 15.47 30.17 -12.71
N VAL A 69 14.65 30.84 -13.51
CA VAL A 69 13.29 30.38 -13.84
C VAL A 69 13.33 29.07 -14.63
N VAL A 70 14.21 28.96 -15.63
CA VAL A 70 14.36 27.73 -16.42
C VAL A 70 14.83 26.58 -15.55
N LEU A 71 15.82 26.80 -14.69
CA LEU A 71 16.38 25.76 -13.84
C LEU A 71 15.38 25.34 -12.74
N ALA A 72 14.62 26.30 -12.20
CA ALA A 72 13.51 26.03 -11.29
C ALA A 72 12.38 25.25 -12.00
N GLY A 73 12.02 25.63 -13.23
CA GLY A 73 11.02 24.92 -14.04
C GLY A 73 11.44 23.50 -14.39
N LEU A 74 12.72 23.29 -14.74
CA LEU A 74 13.27 21.96 -14.98
C LEU A 74 13.26 21.11 -13.70
N GLY A 75 13.65 21.70 -12.57
CA GLY A 75 13.61 21.04 -11.26
C GLY A 75 12.19 20.63 -10.86
N LEU A 76 11.22 21.54 -10.98
CA LEU A 76 9.82 21.26 -10.69
C LEU A 76 9.25 20.21 -11.66
N GLY A 77 9.49 20.34 -12.96
CA GLY A 77 9.02 19.39 -13.97
C GLY A 77 9.57 17.98 -13.75
N THR A 78 10.85 17.87 -13.40
CA THR A 78 11.47 16.57 -13.08
C THR A 78 10.88 15.98 -11.80
N ALA A 79 10.69 16.79 -10.75
CA ALA A 79 10.08 16.34 -9.51
C ALA A 79 8.64 15.85 -9.73
N THR A 80 7.84 16.58 -10.52
CA THR A 80 6.47 16.17 -10.86
C THR A 80 6.44 14.91 -11.72
N ALA A 81 7.34 14.77 -12.70
CA ALA A 81 7.41 13.57 -13.54
C ALA A 81 7.74 12.33 -12.71
N LEU A 82 8.76 12.43 -11.83
CA LEU A 82 9.12 11.34 -10.92
C LEU A 82 7.97 10.99 -9.97
N ALA A 83 7.28 11.99 -9.41
CA ALA A 83 6.12 11.77 -8.54
C ALA A 83 4.98 11.04 -9.27
N LEU A 84 4.68 11.44 -10.52
CA LEU A 84 3.63 10.80 -11.32
C LEU A 84 3.99 9.36 -11.68
N THR A 85 5.23 9.09 -12.08
CA THR A 85 5.69 7.72 -12.37
C THR A 85 5.60 6.83 -11.13
N ALA A 86 6.10 7.31 -9.99
CA ALA A 86 6.05 6.55 -8.73
C ALA A 86 4.61 6.27 -8.28
N PHE A 87 3.68 7.21 -8.50
CA PHE A 87 2.27 7.01 -8.19
C PHE A 87 1.61 6.01 -9.14
N GLN A 88 1.92 6.09 -10.44
CA GLN A 88 1.41 5.15 -11.44
C GLN A 88 1.83 3.72 -11.12
N ASP A 89 3.03 3.47 -10.61
CA ASP A 89 3.49 2.13 -10.24
C ASP A 89 2.76 1.56 -9.01
N ASN A 90 2.19 2.41 -8.15
CA ASN A 90 1.45 1.99 -6.95
C ASN A 90 -0.01 1.62 -7.22
N LEU A 91 -0.56 1.98 -8.39
CA LEU A 91 -1.97 1.72 -8.70
C LEU A 91 -2.20 0.24 -9.03
N VAL A 92 -2.97 -0.43 -8.17
CA VAL A 92 -3.45 -1.80 -8.39
C VAL A 92 -4.82 -1.75 -9.08
N PHE A 93 -4.86 -2.09 -10.36
CA PHE A 93 -6.10 -2.11 -11.15
C PHE A 93 -6.90 -3.38 -10.91
N PHE A 94 -8.22 -3.29 -11.08
CA PHE A 94 -9.11 -4.45 -11.12
C PHE A 94 -9.37 -4.84 -12.58
N LEU A 95 -9.14 -6.10 -12.91
CA LEU A 95 -9.28 -6.65 -14.26
C LEU A 95 -10.12 -7.93 -14.22
N ALA A 96 -11.04 -8.06 -15.16
CA ALA A 96 -11.74 -9.31 -15.41
C ALA A 96 -10.92 -10.26 -16.31
N PRO A 97 -11.12 -11.59 -16.24
CA PRO A 97 -10.52 -12.57 -17.15
C PRO A 97 -10.62 -12.20 -18.64
N SER A 98 -11.78 -11.72 -19.09
CA SER A 98 -12.01 -11.32 -20.49
C SER A 98 -11.21 -10.07 -20.89
N ASP A 99 -11.06 -9.10 -19.99
CA ASP A 99 -10.24 -7.91 -20.22
C ASP A 99 -8.77 -8.27 -20.38
N ILE A 100 -8.28 -9.26 -19.62
CA ILE A 100 -6.90 -9.73 -19.68
C ILE A 100 -6.63 -10.41 -21.03
N ALA A 101 -7.56 -11.24 -21.48
CA ALA A 101 -7.48 -11.88 -22.80
C ALA A 101 -7.49 -10.83 -23.94
N ALA A 102 -8.23 -9.74 -23.80
CA ALA A 102 -8.33 -8.70 -24.82
C ALA A 102 -7.15 -7.71 -24.82
N ARG A 103 -6.71 -7.24 -23.64
CA ARG A 103 -5.76 -6.13 -23.49
C ARG A 103 -4.35 -6.55 -23.09
N HIS A 104 -4.13 -7.80 -22.69
CA HIS A 104 -2.84 -8.35 -22.25
C HIS A 104 -2.05 -7.37 -21.37
N PRO A 105 -2.40 -7.22 -20.09
CA PRO A 105 -1.68 -6.32 -19.18
C PRO A 105 -0.18 -6.66 -19.18
N GLY A 106 0.66 -5.64 -19.20
CA GLY A 106 2.11 -5.80 -19.30
C GLY A 106 2.66 -6.78 -18.25
N PRO A 107 3.64 -7.63 -18.60
CA PRO A 107 4.00 -8.86 -17.90
C PRO A 107 4.60 -8.71 -16.49
N GLU A 108 4.70 -7.50 -15.94
CA GLU A 108 5.37 -7.25 -14.65
C GLU A 108 4.56 -6.43 -13.64
N ARG A 109 3.34 -6.01 -14.02
CA ARG A 109 2.51 -5.18 -13.14
C ARG A 109 1.58 -6.05 -12.30
N ALA A 110 1.55 -5.78 -10.99
CA ALA A 110 0.58 -6.42 -10.12
C ALA A 110 -0.82 -5.82 -10.32
N PHE A 111 -1.84 -6.66 -10.40
CA PHE A 111 -3.24 -6.25 -10.53
C PHE A 111 -4.15 -7.21 -9.76
N ARG A 112 -5.38 -6.77 -9.52
CA ARG A 112 -6.47 -7.55 -8.92
C ARG A 112 -7.26 -8.22 -10.03
N LEU A 113 -7.17 -9.53 -10.13
CA LEU A 113 -8.02 -10.36 -10.95
C LEU A 113 -9.32 -10.63 -10.19
N GLY A 114 -10.46 -10.25 -10.74
CA GLY A 114 -11.76 -10.55 -10.15
C GLY A 114 -12.62 -11.41 -11.05
N GLY A 115 -13.30 -12.39 -10.45
CA GLY A 115 -14.22 -13.27 -11.17
C GLY A 115 -14.80 -14.33 -10.25
N LEU A 116 -15.37 -15.37 -10.85
CA LEU A 116 -15.90 -16.54 -10.17
C LEU A 116 -14.89 -17.68 -10.26
N VAL A 117 -14.79 -18.48 -9.20
CA VAL A 117 -13.98 -19.71 -9.24
C VAL A 117 -14.75 -20.78 -10.01
N GLU A 118 -14.14 -21.35 -11.05
CA GLU A 118 -14.74 -22.45 -11.83
C GLU A 118 -14.93 -23.71 -10.96
N ALA A 119 -16.11 -24.33 -11.03
CA ALA A 119 -16.43 -25.53 -10.28
C ALA A 119 -15.59 -26.74 -10.73
N GLY A 120 -15.09 -27.50 -9.77
CA GLY A 120 -14.17 -28.63 -10.00
C GLY A 120 -12.76 -28.24 -10.44
N SER A 121 -12.42 -26.95 -10.46
CA SER A 121 -11.09 -26.46 -10.87
C SER A 121 -10.09 -26.37 -9.73
N LEU A 122 -10.54 -26.42 -8.47
CA LEU A 122 -9.68 -26.23 -7.31
C LEU A 122 -8.85 -27.48 -7.01
N GLN A 123 -7.55 -27.37 -7.27
CA GLN A 123 -6.54 -28.36 -6.93
C GLN A 123 -5.68 -27.82 -5.79
N ARG A 124 -5.46 -28.64 -4.77
CA ARG A 124 -4.59 -28.31 -3.64
C ARG A 124 -3.42 -29.29 -3.65
N ASP A 125 -2.24 -28.73 -3.89
CA ASP A 125 -0.98 -29.45 -3.96
C ASP A 125 -0.03 -28.94 -2.85
N GLN A 126 1.15 -29.55 -2.78
CA GLN A 126 2.26 -29.05 -1.98
C GLN A 126 3.42 -28.72 -2.91
N THR A 127 3.97 -27.53 -2.77
CA THR A 127 5.22 -27.12 -3.42
C THR A 127 6.36 -28.04 -2.93
N PRO A 128 7.43 -28.26 -3.71
CA PRO A 128 8.60 -29.06 -3.30
C PRO A 128 9.21 -28.67 -1.94
N ASP A 129 9.08 -27.40 -1.56
CA ASP A 129 9.50 -26.84 -0.26
C ASP A 129 8.55 -27.15 0.92
N GLY A 130 7.51 -27.96 0.70
CA GLY A 130 6.50 -28.33 1.71
C GLY A 130 5.43 -27.27 1.99
N LYS A 131 5.33 -26.22 1.16
CA LYS A 131 4.29 -25.19 1.31
C LYS A 131 2.99 -25.60 0.61
N PRO A 132 1.81 -25.32 1.18
CA PRO A 132 0.55 -25.53 0.50
C PRO A 132 0.47 -24.65 -0.75
N GLU A 133 0.07 -25.24 -1.86
CA GLU A 133 -0.14 -24.58 -3.15
C GLU A 133 -1.57 -24.87 -3.61
N ALA A 134 -2.26 -23.87 -4.13
CA ALA A 134 -3.58 -24.05 -4.73
C ALA A 134 -3.58 -23.55 -6.15
N ARG A 135 -4.18 -24.35 -7.03
CA ARG A 135 -4.37 -24.06 -8.45
C ARG A 135 -5.86 -24.07 -8.71
N PHE A 136 -6.38 -23.01 -9.31
CA PHE A 136 -7.80 -22.90 -9.64
C PHE A 136 -7.98 -22.00 -10.85
N ARG A 137 -9.15 -22.03 -11.48
CA ARG A 137 -9.47 -21.16 -12.62
C ARG A 137 -10.46 -20.10 -12.19
N VAL A 138 -10.19 -18.86 -12.57
CA VAL A 138 -11.10 -17.73 -12.36
C VAL A 138 -11.72 -17.36 -13.70
N THR A 139 -13.05 -17.35 -13.75
CA THR A 139 -13.86 -17.08 -14.93
C THR A 139 -14.84 -15.94 -14.70
N ASP A 140 -15.10 -15.15 -15.73
CA ASP A 140 -16.19 -14.18 -15.79
C ASP A 140 -17.35 -14.62 -16.70
N GLY A 141 -17.27 -15.86 -17.21
CA GLY A 141 -18.17 -16.43 -18.22
C GLY A 141 -17.48 -16.54 -19.58
N PRO A 142 -17.15 -15.42 -20.26
CA PRO A 142 -16.49 -15.44 -21.57
C PRO A 142 -15.06 -15.99 -21.57
N ALA A 143 -14.29 -15.77 -20.51
CA ALA A 143 -12.90 -16.20 -20.44
C ALA A 143 -12.56 -16.80 -19.06
N ALA A 144 -11.58 -17.70 -19.05
CA ALA A 144 -11.06 -18.31 -17.82
C ALA A 144 -9.54 -18.19 -17.78
N ILE A 145 -9.01 -17.72 -16.65
CA ILE A 145 -7.57 -17.58 -16.41
C ILE A 145 -7.13 -18.55 -15.31
N PRO A 146 -6.08 -19.36 -15.54
CA PRO A 146 -5.52 -20.21 -14.50
C PRO A 146 -4.77 -19.37 -13.47
N VAL A 147 -5.03 -19.63 -12.19
CA VAL A 147 -4.45 -18.95 -11.04
C VAL A 147 -3.71 -19.96 -10.17
N THR A 148 -2.49 -19.61 -9.77
CA THR A 148 -1.71 -20.35 -8.77
C THR A 148 -1.46 -19.45 -7.56
N TYR A 149 -1.73 -19.97 -6.37
CA TYR A 149 -1.49 -19.32 -5.10
C TYR A 149 -0.65 -20.22 -4.19
N VAL A 150 0.42 -19.68 -3.62
CA VAL A 150 1.26 -20.39 -2.65
C VAL A 150 0.95 -19.85 -1.26
N GLY A 151 0.31 -20.65 -0.43
CA GLY A 151 -0.17 -20.27 0.89
C GLY A 151 -1.42 -21.03 1.30
N VAL A 152 -1.89 -20.73 2.50
CA VAL A 152 -3.15 -21.29 3.02
C VAL A 152 -4.31 -20.48 2.44
N LEU A 153 -5.22 -21.13 1.73
CA LEU A 153 -6.45 -20.49 1.27
C LEU A 153 -7.31 -20.11 2.47
N PRO A 154 -7.98 -18.93 2.46
CA PRO A 154 -9.01 -18.63 3.43
C PRO A 154 -10.06 -19.76 3.46
N ASP A 155 -10.55 -20.13 4.64
CA ASP A 155 -11.62 -21.16 4.85
C ASP A 155 -12.92 -20.84 4.08
N LEU A 156 -13.00 -19.58 3.73
CA LEU A 156 -14.07 -18.84 3.13
C LEU A 156 -14.03 -18.91 1.58
N PHE A 157 -12.94 -19.43 1.00
CA PHE A 157 -12.81 -19.68 -0.43
C PHE A 157 -13.54 -20.97 -0.82
N ARG A 158 -14.48 -20.85 -1.77
CA ARG A 158 -15.21 -21.99 -2.34
C ARG A 158 -15.35 -21.84 -3.86
N GLU A 159 -15.49 -22.97 -4.53
CA GLU A 159 -15.84 -22.99 -5.94
C GLU A 159 -17.23 -22.38 -6.18
N GLY A 160 -17.43 -21.74 -7.33
CA GLY A 160 -18.69 -21.08 -7.67
C GLY A 160 -18.96 -19.76 -6.93
N GLN A 161 -18.02 -19.28 -6.13
CA GLN A 161 -18.11 -18.00 -5.42
C GLN A 161 -17.24 -16.93 -6.06
N GLY A 162 -17.57 -15.66 -5.78
CA GLY A 162 -16.79 -14.51 -6.24
C GLY A 162 -15.47 -14.38 -5.48
N VAL A 163 -14.37 -14.28 -6.22
CA VAL A 163 -13.03 -14.13 -5.66
C VAL A 163 -12.30 -12.94 -6.29
N VAL A 164 -11.44 -12.31 -5.50
CA VAL A 164 -10.46 -11.34 -5.97
C VAL A 164 -9.06 -11.84 -5.62
N ALA A 165 -8.25 -12.10 -6.63
CA ALA A 165 -6.85 -12.50 -6.47
C ALA A 165 -5.93 -11.34 -6.85
N LEU A 166 -5.02 -10.96 -5.96
CA LEU A 166 -3.96 -9.99 -6.23
C LEU A 166 -2.71 -10.75 -6.67
N GLY A 167 -2.09 -10.34 -7.77
CA GLY A 167 -0.94 -11.04 -8.30
C GLY A 167 -0.42 -10.45 -9.59
N LYS A 168 0.45 -11.22 -10.26
CA LYS A 168 1.03 -10.87 -11.57
C LYS A 168 0.71 -11.96 -12.58
N LEU A 169 0.48 -11.55 -13.84
CA LEU A 169 0.35 -12.48 -14.95
C LEU A 169 1.74 -12.84 -15.49
N GLY A 170 2.08 -14.13 -15.46
CA GLY A 170 3.33 -14.61 -16.05
C GLY A 170 3.26 -14.66 -17.58
N PRO A 171 4.41 -14.75 -18.26
CA PRO A 171 4.49 -14.88 -19.73
C PRO A 171 3.91 -16.21 -20.25
N ASP A 172 3.74 -17.18 -19.36
CA ASP A 172 3.09 -18.48 -19.55
C ASP A 172 1.55 -18.39 -19.54
N GLY A 173 0.98 -17.20 -19.28
CA GLY A 173 -0.47 -17.01 -19.12
C GLY A 173 -0.99 -17.49 -17.76
N LEU A 174 -0.09 -17.88 -16.84
CA LEU A 174 -0.44 -18.28 -15.48
C LEU A 174 -0.45 -17.06 -14.56
N PHE A 175 -1.55 -16.84 -13.87
CA PHE A 175 -1.64 -15.76 -12.89
C PHE A 175 -1.11 -16.23 -11.54
N ARG A 176 0.01 -15.67 -11.10
CA ARG A 176 0.62 -15.96 -9.80
C ARG A 176 0.06 -15.01 -8.76
N ALA A 177 -0.87 -15.51 -7.95
CA ALA A 177 -1.50 -14.77 -6.88
C ALA A 177 -0.58 -14.71 -5.65
N SER A 178 -0.38 -13.52 -5.12
CA SER A 178 0.25 -13.27 -3.82
C SER A 178 -0.76 -13.21 -2.68
N GLU A 179 -2.01 -12.86 -2.98
CA GLU A 179 -3.10 -12.76 -2.01
C GLU A 179 -4.44 -13.14 -2.66
N VAL A 180 -5.29 -13.84 -1.91
CA VAL A 180 -6.62 -14.25 -2.37
C VAL A 180 -7.64 -13.76 -1.35
N LEU A 181 -8.54 -12.89 -1.81
CA LEU A 181 -9.64 -12.35 -1.03
C LEU A 181 -10.94 -13.00 -1.51
N ALA A 182 -11.51 -13.87 -0.70
CA ALA A 182 -12.87 -14.35 -0.89
C ALA A 182 -13.84 -13.24 -0.44
N ARG A 183 -14.76 -12.82 -1.31
CA ARG A 183 -15.83 -11.91 -0.90
C ARG A 183 -16.80 -12.71 -0.05
N HIS A 184 -17.00 -12.30 1.20
CA HIS A 184 -18.08 -12.80 2.03
C HIS A 184 -19.30 -11.94 1.79
N ASP A 185 -20.42 -12.61 1.59
CA ASP A 185 -21.73 -11.99 1.57
C ASP A 185 -21.95 -11.34 2.95
N GLU A 186 -21.70 -10.04 3.05
CA GLU A 186 -22.14 -9.23 4.18
C GLU A 186 -23.66 -9.15 4.16
N THR A 187 -24.33 -10.22 4.56
CA THR A 187 -25.57 -10.07 5.32
C THR A 187 -25.17 -9.66 6.74
N TYR A 188 -24.58 -8.46 6.88
CA TYR A 188 -24.33 -7.84 8.17
C TYR A 188 -25.66 -7.31 8.69
N MET A 189 -26.19 -7.94 9.73
CA MET A 189 -27.38 -7.45 10.44
C MET A 189 -26.90 -6.54 11.58
N PRO A 190 -27.11 -5.23 11.49
CA PRO A 190 -26.69 -4.31 12.55
C PRO A 190 -27.44 -4.65 13.85
N PRO A 191 -26.78 -4.56 15.02
CA PRO A 191 -27.41 -4.87 16.31
C PRO A 191 -28.67 -4.03 16.57
N GLU A 192 -28.77 -2.85 15.97
CA GLU A 192 -29.96 -1.98 16.04
C GLU A 192 -31.18 -2.62 15.39
N VAL A 193 -30.99 -3.37 14.29
CA VAL A 193 -32.05 -4.11 13.59
C VAL A 193 -32.44 -5.37 14.38
N ALA A 194 -31.47 -6.06 14.97
CA ALA A 194 -31.73 -7.18 15.87
C ALA A 194 -32.55 -6.76 17.10
N ASP A 195 -32.24 -5.61 17.69
CA ASP A 195 -32.95 -5.11 18.87
C ASP A 195 -34.31 -4.50 18.55
N ALA A 196 -34.50 -3.94 17.34
CA ALA A 196 -35.82 -3.54 16.86
C ALA A 196 -36.74 -4.77 16.69
N LEU A 197 -36.23 -5.86 16.12
CA LEU A 197 -36.97 -7.11 15.92
C LEU A 197 -37.33 -7.84 17.23
N LYS A 198 -36.44 -7.78 18.24
CA LYS A 198 -36.75 -8.23 19.61
C LYS A 198 -37.86 -7.40 20.24
N ARG A 199 -37.83 -6.07 20.07
CA ARG A 199 -38.84 -5.16 20.65
C ARG A 199 -40.22 -5.32 20.01
N THR A 200 -40.30 -5.63 18.73
CA THR A 200 -41.57 -5.87 18.02
C THR A 200 -42.12 -7.29 18.21
N GLY A 201 -41.41 -8.16 18.94
CA GLY A 201 -41.86 -9.54 19.24
C GLY A 201 -41.77 -10.53 18.07
N HIS A 202 -41.07 -10.18 16.99
CA HIS A 202 -41.02 -10.99 15.77
C HIS A 202 -39.88 -12.03 15.77
N TRP A 203 -38.94 -11.95 16.70
CA TRP A 203 -37.88 -12.95 16.83
C TRP A 203 -37.36 -13.02 18.27
N ASP A 204 -37.24 -14.24 18.80
CA ASP A 204 -36.70 -14.54 20.13
C ASP A 204 -35.48 -15.46 19.96
N PRO A 205 -34.26 -15.01 20.31
CA PRO A 205 -33.04 -15.79 20.14
C PRO A 205 -33.02 -17.09 20.97
N ALA A 206 -33.93 -17.25 21.95
CA ALA A 206 -34.10 -18.50 22.68
C ALA A 206 -34.80 -19.60 21.86
N LYS A 207 -35.43 -19.27 20.72
CA LYS A 207 -36.23 -20.20 19.89
C LYS A 207 -35.55 -20.64 18.59
N GLY A 208 -34.34 -20.15 18.27
CA GLY A 208 -33.53 -20.61 17.14
C GLY A 208 -32.89 -19.51 16.29
N ALA A 209 -32.19 -19.93 15.22
CA ALA A 209 -31.48 -19.05 14.29
C ALA A 209 -32.43 -18.02 13.62
N PRO A 210 -31.94 -16.81 13.30
CA PRO A 210 -32.76 -15.78 12.68
C PRO A 210 -33.30 -16.26 11.32
N PRO A 211 -34.55 -15.89 10.97
CA PRO A 211 -35.10 -16.21 9.66
C PRO A 211 -34.23 -15.59 8.54
N PRO A 212 -34.12 -16.26 7.38
CA PRO A 212 -33.27 -15.79 6.28
C PRO A 212 -33.70 -14.42 5.77
N ALA A 213 -32.72 -13.62 5.30
CA ALA A 213 -32.90 -12.29 4.69
C ALA A 213 -34.02 -12.18 3.64
N ALA A 214 -34.40 -13.29 3.02
CA ALA A 214 -35.45 -13.32 2.00
C ALA A 214 -36.88 -13.27 2.55
N SER A 215 -37.14 -13.62 3.81
CA SER A 215 -38.51 -13.78 4.34
C SER A 215 -39.04 -12.58 5.14
N TRP A 216 -38.23 -11.54 5.36
CA TRP A 216 -38.64 -10.38 6.19
C TRP A 216 -39.80 -9.59 5.59
N ASN A 217 -39.90 -9.51 4.26
CA ASN A 217 -40.98 -8.80 3.57
C ASN A 217 -42.31 -9.57 3.54
N THR A 218 -42.32 -10.80 4.03
CA THR A 218 -43.51 -11.69 4.09
C THR A 218 -43.93 -12.02 5.52
N LEU A 219 -43.28 -11.44 6.53
CA LEU A 219 -43.75 -11.52 7.90
C LEU A 219 -44.95 -10.58 8.06
N GLU A 220 -46.14 -11.11 7.74
CA GLU A 220 -47.42 -10.44 8.00
C GLU A 220 -47.46 -10.03 9.49
N PRO A 221 -47.78 -8.76 9.83
CA PRO A 221 -47.98 -8.40 11.23
C PRO A 221 -49.13 -9.25 11.78
N ALA A 222 -48.83 -10.05 12.81
CA ALA A 222 -49.85 -10.76 13.56
C ALA A 222 -50.67 -9.75 14.39
N ALA A 223 -51.54 -9.00 13.72
CA ALA A 223 -52.51 -8.12 14.35
C ALA A 223 -53.89 -8.36 13.74
N ALA A 224 -54.76 -8.94 14.58
CA ALA A 224 -56.22 -8.82 14.53
C ALA A 224 -56.99 -9.56 13.42
N SER A 225 -57.14 -10.89 13.55
CA SER A 225 -58.46 -11.48 13.29
C SER A 225 -58.70 -12.72 14.15
N ALA A 226 -59.90 -12.75 14.76
CA ALA A 226 -60.58 -13.87 15.41
C ALA A 226 -60.03 -14.38 16.76
N ALA A 227 -60.43 -13.70 17.84
CA ALA A 227 -60.62 -14.34 19.13
C ALA A 227 -61.70 -15.43 19.02
N PRO A 228 -61.45 -16.70 19.41
CA PRO A 228 -62.54 -17.64 19.63
C PRO A 228 -63.23 -17.31 20.96
N ALA A 229 -64.55 -17.10 20.88
CA ALA A 229 -65.43 -16.89 22.01
C ALA A 229 -65.26 -18.01 23.06
N LYS A 230 -65.13 -17.61 24.33
CA LYS A 230 -65.10 -18.48 25.51
C LYS A 230 -66.46 -19.19 25.64
N PRO A 231 -66.56 -20.53 25.58
CA PRO A 231 -67.79 -21.19 25.96
C PRO A 231 -67.98 -21.07 27.48
N ALA A 232 -69.14 -20.53 27.86
CA ALA A 232 -69.62 -20.49 29.23
C ALA A 232 -69.71 -21.92 29.79
N ARG A 233 -69.22 -22.13 31.02
CA ARG A 233 -69.51 -23.34 31.79
C ARG A 233 -70.97 -23.27 32.24
N PRO A 234 -71.84 -24.24 31.92
CA PRO A 234 -73.04 -24.46 32.71
C PRO A 234 -72.63 -25.14 34.03
N GLY A 235 -73.03 -24.54 35.14
CA GLY A 235 -72.82 -25.11 36.46
C GLY A 235 -73.77 -26.27 36.74
N THR A 236 -73.27 -27.22 37.52
CA THR A 236 -73.94 -27.97 38.60
C THR A 236 -72.84 -28.72 39.34
#